data_AF-A0A9C6XB81-F1
#
_entry.id   AF-A0A9C6XB81-F1
#
_cell.length_a   1.000
_cell.length_b   1.000
_cell.length_c   1.000
_cell.angle_alpha   90.00
_cell.angle_beta   90.00
_cell.angle_gamma   90.00
#
_symmetry.space_group_name_H-M   'P 1'
#
loop_
_entity.id
_entity.type
_entity.pdbx_description
1 polymer ?
#
loop_
_entity_poly.entity_id
_entity_poly.type
_entity_poly.pdbx_seq_one_letter_code
_entity_poly.pdbx_strand_id
1 'polypeptide(L)'
;MRLYSMHKREFLLVIVTFLACCGLSVLIGLAGPSITAQSEVRATSLRPALSPDQLATGKAPFILRTPALSAYHQQLWLIAKVQTDNVDDELYDKAVHIAVTVYGINENHRPTLMLKGDAKHNRTRHLHCQWQDCDEVVVMHLGFLAFTHYLLEIHFYGLESHTYNVKEITFYFRTYNPDFTQIEIWFRLVFLVMTFIAMVSRGGALPQHYTRGKRGICLAKPIAKRGITNCLPLRLQI
;
A
#
# COMPACT_ATOMS: atom_id res chain seq x y z
N MET A 1 -9.25 14.03 33.95
CA MET A 1 -7.99 13.36 33.58
C MET A 1 -7.42 12.66 34.81
N ARG A 2 -7.34 11.32 34.83
CA ARG A 2 -6.86 10.55 35.99
C ARG A 2 -5.34 10.51 36.14
N LEU A 3 -4.56 10.91 35.12
CA LEU A 3 -3.09 10.85 35.18
C LEU A 3 -2.48 11.65 36.34
N TYR A 4 -3.06 12.81 36.68
CA TYR A 4 -2.57 13.67 37.78
C TYR A 4 -2.99 13.20 39.18
N SER A 5 -3.89 12.23 39.28
CA SER A 5 -4.34 11.67 40.57
C SER A 5 -3.75 10.29 40.85
N MET A 6 -2.87 9.76 39.98
CA MET A 6 -2.26 8.44 40.18
C MET A 6 -1.11 8.52 41.18
N HIS A 7 -0.96 7.46 41.97
CA HIS A 7 0.13 7.38 42.92
C HIS A 7 1.49 7.22 42.19
N LYS A 8 2.59 7.71 42.79
CA LYS A 8 3.94 7.65 42.17
C LYS A 8 4.32 6.25 41.68
N ARG A 9 3.88 5.20 42.40
CA ARG A 9 4.10 3.79 42.05
C ARG A 9 3.34 3.36 40.79
N GLU A 10 2.10 3.81 40.64
CA GLU A 10 1.27 3.49 39.47
C GLU A 10 1.80 4.17 38.21
N PHE A 11 2.27 5.42 38.34
CA PHE A 11 2.90 6.15 37.26
C PHE A 11 4.19 5.47 36.77
N LEU A 12 5.06 5.05 37.69
CA LEU A 12 6.28 4.29 37.36
C LEU A 12 5.97 2.97 36.65
N LEU A 13 4.96 2.23 37.11
CA LEU A 13 4.56 0.97 36.50
C LEU A 13 4.13 1.16 35.04
N VAL A 14 3.31 2.17 34.75
CA VAL A 14 2.87 2.48 33.39
C VAL A 14 4.07 2.78 32.47
N ILE A 15 5.04 3.57 32.92
CA ILE A 15 6.24 3.89 32.15
C ILE A 15 7.09 2.64 31.90
N VAL A 16 7.33 1.83 32.92
CA VAL A 16 8.13 0.60 32.80
C VAL A 16 7.46 -0.38 31.84
N THR A 17 6.15 -0.58 31.95
CA THR A 17 5.39 -1.43 31.02
C THR A 17 5.46 -0.88 29.60
N PHE A 18 5.31 0.43 29.40
CA PHE A 18 5.44 1.05 28.09
C PHE A 18 6.82 0.81 27.46
N LEU A 19 7.90 1.07 28.22
CA LEU A 19 9.27 0.84 27.75
C LEU A 19 9.54 -0.63 27.45
N ALA A 20 9.01 -1.56 28.27
CA ALA A 20 9.12 -3.00 28.02
C ALA A 20 8.40 -3.41 26.72
N CYS A 21 7.17 -2.92 26.49
CA CYS A 21 6.44 -3.18 25.24
C CYS A 21 7.14 -2.59 24.01
N CYS A 22 7.68 -1.37 24.11
CA CYS A 22 8.46 -0.76 23.05
C CYS A 22 9.74 -1.55 22.76
N GLY A 23 10.48 -1.97 23.79
CA GLY A 23 11.67 -2.79 23.65
C GLY A 23 11.39 -4.11 22.96
N LEU A 24 10.33 -4.81 23.37
CA LEU A 24 9.89 -6.06 22.72
C LEU A 24 9.53 -5.84 21.25
N SER A 25 8.85 -4.74 20.92
CA SER A 25 8.47 -4.42 19.54
C SER A 25 9.69 -4.20 18.64
N VAL A 26 10.73 -3.53 19.14
CA VAL A 26 11.99 -3.34 18.41
C VAL A 26 12.73 -4.66 18.21
N LEU A 27 12.80 -5.51 19.24
CA LEU A 27 13.47 -6.82 19.14
C LEU A 27 12.79 -7.72 18.12
N ILE A 28 11.46 -7.75 18.09
CA ILE A 28 10.69 -8.51 17.09
C ILE A 28 10.95 -7.97 15.68
N GLY A 29 11.04 -6.64 15.51
CA GLY A 29 11.35 -6.03 14.22
C GLY A 29 12.75 -6.35 13.70
N LEU A 30 13.74 -6.45 14.60
CA LEU A 30 15.13 -6.79 14.25
C LEU A 30 15.32 -8.28 13.93
N ALA A 31 14.62 -9.17 14.64
CA ALA A 31 14.69 -10.61 14.42
C ALA A 31 13.72 -11.13 13.35
N GLY A 32 12.88 -10.25 12.81
CA GLY A 32 11.85 -10.60 11.83
C GLY A 32 12.41 -10.91 10.43
N PRO A 33 11.58 -11.53 9.57
CA PRO A 33 11.91 -11.72 8.16
C PRO A 33 12.04 -10.37 7.43
N SER A 34 12.72 -10.38 6.28
CA SER A 34 12.87 -9.18 5.45
C SER A 34 11.51 -8.63 5.02
N ILE A 35 11.38 -7.30 4.96
CA ILE A 35 10.11 -6.63 4.57
C ILE A 35 9.73 -6.99 3.13
N THR A 36 10.70 -7.03 2.23
CA THR A 36 10.49 -7.34 0.81
C THR A 36 11.17 -8.65 0.42
N ALA A 37 10.53 -9.37 -0.50
CA ALA A 37 11.10 -10.50 -1.23
C ALA A 37 11.33 -10.11 -2.70
N GLN A 38 12.40 -10.64 -3.30
CA GLN A 38 12.78 -10.35 -4.67
C GLN A 38 13.13 -11.63 -5.42
N SER A 39 12.61 -11.76 -6.64
CA SER A 39 13.04 -12.80 -7.59
C SER A 39 13.56 -12.16 -8.86
N GLU A 40 14.59 -12.77 -9.47
CA GLU A 40 15.24 -12.28 -10.67
C GLU A 40 14.98 -13.17 -11.88
N VAL A 41 14.84 -12.55 -13.05
CA VAL A 41 14.69 -13.21 -14.34
C VAL A 41 15.51 -12.44 -15.37
N ARG A 42 16.46 -13.13 -16.02
CA ARG A 42 17.31 -12.53 -17.07
C ARG A 42 16.61 -12.62 -18.43
N ALA A 43 16.83 -11.66 -19.30
CA ALA A 43 16.24 -11.66 -20.64
C ALA A 43 16.81 -12.80 -21.49
N THR A 44 18.10 -13.10 -21.34
CA THR A 44 18.77 -14.22 -22.04
C THR A 44 18.20 -15.58 -21.70
N SER A 45 17.72 -15.81 -20.47
CA SER A 45 17.11 -17.10 -20.10
C SER A 45 15.71 -17.28 -20.67
N LEU A 46 15.00 -16.19 -20.96
CA LEU A 46 13.68 -16.23 -21.60
C LEU A 46 13.77 -16.48 -23.10
N ARG A 47 14.81 -15.94 -23.74
CA ARG A 47 15.05 -16.08 -25.19
C ARG A 47 16.55 -16.28 -25.46
N PRO A 48 17.06 -17.52 -25.31
CA PRO A 48 18.49 -17.81 -25.51
C PRO A 48 18.98 -17.63 -26.96
N ALA A 49 18.08 -17.45 -27.93
CA ALA A 49 18.40 -17.29 -29.35
C ALA A 49 18.38 -15.82 -29.85
N LEU A 50 18.20 -14.83 -28.97
CA LEU A 50 18.23 -13.42 -29.37
C LEU A 50 19.66 -12.89 -29.43
N SER A 51 20.06 -12.31 -30.57
CA SER A 51 21.31 -11.56 -30.67
C SER A 51 21.22 -10.22 -29.89
N PRO A 52 22.36 -9.64 -29.43
CA PRO A 52 22.39 -8.37 -28.70
C PRO A 52 21.64 -7.25 -29.44
N ASP A 53 21.77 -7.21 -30.76
CA ASP A 53 21.08 -6.24 -31.62
C ASP A 53 19.56 -6.37 -31.51
N GLN A 54 19.02 -7.60 -31.46
CA GLN A 54 17.58 -7.85 -31.32
C GLN A 54 17.06 -7.53 -29.92
N LEU A 55 17.91 -7.62 -28.89
CA LEU A 55 17.60 -7.20 -27.52
C LEU A 55 17.44 -5.67 -27.45
N ALA A 56 18.31 -4.93 -28.13
CA ALA A 56 18.26 -3.47 -28.23
C ALA A 56 17.11 -2.97 -29.12
N THR A 57 16.78 -3.71 -30.19
CA THR A 57 15.72 -3.32 -31.15
C THR A 57 14.32 -3.35 -30.53
N GLY A 58 14.10 -4.10 -29.44
CA GLY A 58 12.79 -4.20 -28.78
C GLY A 58 11.65 -4.68 -29.70
N LYS A 59 11.99 -5.26 -30.87
CA LYS A 59 11.04 -5.65 -31.92
C LYS A 59 10.06 -6.74 -31.48
N ALA A 60 10.39 -7.47 -30.42
CA ALA A 60 9.55 -8.52 -29.87
C ALA A 60 9.35 -8.30 -28.36
N PRO A 61 8.14 -8.57 -27.85
CA PRO A 61 7.86 -8.42 -26.42
C PRO A 61 8.65 -9.39 -25.56
N PHE A 62 8.99 -8.93 -24.37
CA PHE A 62 9.40 -9.81 -23.27
C PHE A 62 8.15 -10.32 -22.56
N ILE A 63 7.96 -11.64 -22.60
CA ILE A 63 6.86 -12.30 -21.92
C ILE A 63 7.39 -12.90 -20.63
N LEU A 64 6.98 -12.31 -19.51
CA LEU A 64 7.38 -12.73 -18.17
C LEU A 64 6.20 -13.36 -17.44
N ARG A 65 6.46 -14.43 -16.70
CA ARG A 65 5.50 -15.02 -15.76
C ARG A 65 5.95 -14.71 -14.33
N THR A 66 5.05 -14.20 -13.51
CA THR A 66 5.35 -13.97 -12.10
C THR A 66 5.50 -15.28 -11.34
N PRO A 67 6.26 -15.30 -10.22
CA PRO A 67 6.15 -16.38 -9.24
C PRO A 67 4.72 -16.49 -8.70
N ALA A 68 4.44 -17.56 -7.95
CA ALA A 68 3.16 -17.73 -7.29
C ALA A 68 2.97 -16.65 -6.21
N LEU A 69 1.95 -15.82 -6.39
CA LEU A 69 1.58 -14.73 -5.51
C LEU A 69 0.34 -15.09 -4.69
N SER A 70 0.20 -14.41 -3.56
CA SER A 70 -0.94 -14.51 -2.65
C SER A 70 -1.32 -13.12 -2.13
N ALA A 71 -2.47 -13.00 -1.46
CA ALA A 71 -2.90 -11.74 -0.85
C ALA A 71 -1.88 -11.18 0.16
N TYR A 72 -1.04 -12.03 0.78
CA TYR A 72 0.00 -11.62 1.72
C TYR A 72 1.19 -10.92 1.06
N HIS A 73 1.35 -11.00 -0.27
CA HIS A 73 2.39 -10.27 -0.98
C HIS A 73 2.04 -8.78 -1.16
N GLN A 74 0.78 -8.39 -0.90
CA GLN A 74 0.17 -7.07 -0.97
C GLN A 74 0.30 -6.34 -2.33
N GLN A 75 1.52 -6.09 -2.77
CA GLN A 75 1.89 -5.29 -3.93
C GLN A 75 2.98 -6.00 -4.75
N LEU A 76 3.02 -5.70 -6.05
CA LEU A 76 4.04 -6.21 -6.98
C LEU A 76 4.68 -5.06 -7.74
N TRP A 77 6.00 -4.97 -7.67
CA TRP A 77 6.80 -4.10 -8.53
C TRP A 77 7.57 -4.95 -9.53
N LEU A 78 7.50 -4.56 -10.79
CA LEU A 78 8.41 -5.04 -11.81
C LEU A 78 9.45 -3.95 -12.06
N ILE A 79 10.71 -4.30 -11.82
CA ILE A 79 11.86 -3.44 -12.00
C ILE A 79 12.73 -4.05 -13.10
N ALA A 80 13.27 -3.24 -13.99
CA ALA A 80 14.23 -3.66 -14.99
C ALA A 80 15.57 -2.96 -14.74
N LYS A 81 16.66 -3.71 -14.82
CA LYS A 81 18.03 -3.21 -14.82
C LYS A 81 18.67 -3.57 -16.16
N VAL A 82 19.13 -2.55 -16.88
CA VAL A 82 19.79 -2.70 -18.18
C VAL A 82 21.30 -2.72 -17.96
N GLN A 83 21.98 -3.63 -18.63
CA GLN A 83 23.44 -3.69 -18.66
C GLN A 83 23.93 -3.45 -20.09
N THR A 84 24.90 -2.56 -20.23
CA THR A 84 25.51 -2.16 -21.51
C THR A 84 26.94 -2.69 -21.62
N ASP A 85 27.47 -2.72 -22.83
CA ASP A 85 28.88 -3.05 -23.10
C ASP A 85 29.82 -1.83 -22.98
N ASN A 86 29.30 -0.69 -22.51
CA ASN A 86 30.07 0.54 -22.34
C ASN A 86 31.26 0.35 -21.38
N VAL A 87 32.46 0.71 -21.86
CA VAL A 87 33.72 0.65 -21.10
C VAL A 87 34.13 2.04 -20.61
N ASP A 88 33.52 3.09 -21.16
CA ASP A 88 33.84 4.48 -20.87
C ASP A 88 33.11 4.95 -19.60
N ASP A 89 33.76 5.81 -18.80
CA ASP A 89 33.17 6.45 -17.60
C ASP A 89 32.25 7.64 -17.96
N GLU A 90 31.67 7.62 -19.16
CA GLU A 90 30.74 8.64 -19.59
C GLU A 90 29.36 8.37 -18.99
N LEU A 91 28.78 9.42 -18.39
CA LEU A 91 27.40 9.39 -17.91
C LEU A 91 26.46 9.46 -19.11
N TYR A 92 25.71 8.38 -19.30
CA TYR A 92 24.76 8.26 -20.39
C TYR A 92 23.34 8.36 -19.84
N ASP A 93 22.59 9.39 -20.28
CA ASP A 93 21.16 9.53 -19.99
C ASP A 93 20.37 9.37 -21.29
N LYS A 94 19.46 8.40 -21.32
CA LYS A 94 18.57 8.17 -22.45
C LYS A 94 17.14 7.95 -22.04
N ALA A 95 16.23 8.67 -22.71
CA ALA A 95 14.80 8.45 -22.59
C ALA A 95 14.38 7.17 -23.35
N VAL A 96 13.69 6.29 -22.66
CA VAL A 96 13.13 5.03 -23.17
C VAL A 96 11.64 4.99 -22.92
N HIS A 97 10.87 4.56 -23.92
CA HIS A 97 9.44 4.35 -23.76
C HIS A 97 9.15 2.89 -23.44
N ILE A 98 8.40 2.66 -22.36
CA ILE A 98 8.06 1.32 -21.89
C ILE A 98 6.54 1.17 -21.98
N ALA A 99 6.09 0.15 -22.70
CA ALA A 99 4.69 -0.25 -22.75
C ALA A 99 4.54 -1.62 -22.09
N VAL A 100 3.51 -1.77 -21.26
CA VAL A 100 3.28 -2.98 -20.47
C VAL A 100 1.82 -3.39 -20.60
N THR A 101 1.60 -4.65 -20.94
CA THR A 101 0.29 -5.30 -20.90
C THR A 101 0.30 -6.39 -19.83
N VAL A 102 -0.76 -6.45 -19.02
CA VAL A 102 -0.88 -7.32 -17.85
C VAL A 102 -2.07 -8.24 -18.01
N TYR A 103 -1.82 -9.53 -17.91
CA TYR A 103 -2.84 -10.56 -17.85
C TYR A 103 -2.80 -11.25 -16.48
N GLY A 104 -3.95 -11.35 -15.81
CA GLY A 104 -4.13 -12.19 -14.63
C GLY A 104 -4.55 -13.60 -15.04
N ILE A 105 -3.99 -14.63 -14.42
CA ILE A 105 -4.37 -16.02 -14.70
C ILE A 105 -5.51 -16.42 -13.77
N ASN A 106 -6.69 -16.69 -14.35
CA ASN A 106 -7.86 -17.15 -13.60
C ASN A 106 -7.70 -18.60 -13.13
N GLU A 107 -8.62 -19.06 -12.28
CA GLU A 107 -8.72 -20.45 -11.80
C GLU A 107 -8.77 -21.49 -12.94
N ASN A 108 -9.39 -21.12 -14.06
CA ASN A 108 -9.45 -21.93 -15.28
C ASN A 108 -8.13 -21.93 -16.09
N HIS A 109 -7.04 -21.39 -15.53
CA HIS A 109 -5.72 -21.23 -16.17
C HIS A 109 -5.76 -20.43 -17.48
N ARG A 110 -6.77 -19.56 -17.64
CA ARG A 110 -6.93 -18.68 -18.80
C ARG A 110 -6.44 -17.27 -18.47
N PRO A 111 -5.71 -16.62 -19.38
CA PRO A 111 -5.28 -15.24 -19.19
C PRO A 111 -6.46 -14.28 -19.37
N THR A 112 -6.69 -13.44 -18.36
CA THR A 112 -7.67 -12.36 -18.37
C THR A 112 -6.92 -11.03 -18.42
N LEU A 113 -7.22 -10.20 -19.42
CA LEU A 113 -6.61 -8.89 -19.56
C LEU A 113 -7.02 -7.99 -18.39
N MET A 114 -6.04 -7.54 -17.60
CA MET A 114 -6.25 -6.59 -16.50
C MET A 114 -5.88 -5.17 -16.88
N LEU A 115 -4.71 -5.03 -17.51
CA LEU A 115 -4.18 -3.75 -17.95
C LEU A 115 -3.80 -3.87 -19.41
N LYS A 116 -4.43 -3.06 -20.24
CA LYS A 116 -4.06 -2.95 -21.64
C LYS A 116 -2.90 -1.95 -21.78
N GLY A 117 -1.91 -2.32 -22.57
CA GLY A 117 -0.83 -1.42 -23.02
C GLY A 117 -1.37 -0.34 -23.96
N ASP A 118 -2.19 0.57 -23.42
CA ASP A 118 -2.66 1.76 -24.11
C ASP A 118 -1.77 2.96 -23.77
N ALA A 119 -1.79 4.01 -24.59
CA ALA A 119 -0.96 5.21 -24.45
C ALA A 119 -1.00 5.89 -23.07
N LYS A 120 -2.05 5.64 -22.26
CA LYS A 120 -2.17 6.14 -20.87
C LYS A 120 -1.23 5.42 -19.88
N HIS A 121 -0.84 4.19 -20.18
CA HIS A 121 0.05 3.37 -19.34
C HIS A 121 1.47 3.28 -19.90
N ASN A 122 1.67 3.73 -21.14
CA ASN A 122 2.99 3.92 -21.71
C ASN A 122 3.71 5.03 -20.94
N ARG A 123 4.84 4.70 -20.33
CA ARG A 123 5.64 5.67 -19.58
C ARG A 123 7.01 5.81 -20.21
N THR A 124 7.42 7.06 -20.39
CA THR A 124 8.80 7.41 -20.68
C THR A 124 9.60 7.38 -19.39
N ARG A 125 10.75 6.73 -19.41
CA ARG A 125 11.69 6.66 -18.29
C ARG A 125 13.07 7.03 -18.78
N HIS A 126 13.84 7.68 -17.92
CA HIS A 126 15.24 7.98 -18.18
C HIS A 126 16.09 6.84 -17.66
N LEU A 127 16.93 6.29 -18.53
CA LEU A 127 17.98 5.36 -18.16
C LEU A 127 19.24 6.17 -17.94
N HIS A 128 19.65 6.27 -16.68
CA HIS A 128 20.95 6.79 -16.32
C HIS A 128 21.90 5.62 -16.20
N CYS A 129 22.98 5.62 -16.98
CA CYS A 129 23.99 4.56 -16.98
C CYS A 129 25.36 5.13 -16.65
N GLN A 130 26.07 4.42 -15.80
CA GLN A 130 27.44 4.72 -15.43
C GLN A 130 28.27 3.46 -15.65
N TRP A 131 29.29 3.54 -16.51
CA TRP A 131 30.00 2.37 -17.03
C TRP A 131 29.03 1.33 -17.65
N GLN A 132 29.05 0.09 -17.16
CA GLN A 132 28.32 -1.05 -17.70
C GLN A 132 26.92 -1.21 -17.11
N ASP A 133 26.63 -0.56 -15.98
CA ASP A 133 25.40 -0.74 -15.23
C ASP A 133 24.53 0.52 -15.31
N CYS A 134 23.26 0.32 -15.66
CA CYS A 134 22.25 1.36 -15.59
C CYS A 134 21.46 1.30 -14.29
N ASP A 135 20.90 2.45 -13.91
CA ASP A 135 19.98 2.58 -12.78
C ASP A 135 18.72 1.73 -12.98
N GLU A 136 18.18 1.27 -11.85
CA GLU A 136 16.96 0.46 -11.82
C GLU A 136 15.74 1.29 -12.22
N VAL A 137 14.98 0.79 -13.20
CA VAL A 137 13.76 1.44 -13.68
C VAL A 137 12.53 0.63 -13.30
N VAL A 138 11.59 1.28 -12.62
CA VAL A 138 10.28 0.69 -12.32
C VAL A 138 9.41 0.68 -13.57
N VAL A 139 9.28 -0.50 -14.17
CA VAL A 139 8.46 -0.81 -15.35
C VAL A 139 6.98 -0.73 -14.99
N MET A 140 6.58 -1.36 -13.88
CA MET A 140 5.18 -1.44 -13.46
C MET A 140 5.05 -1.61 -11.96
N HIS A 141 3.93 -1.12 -11.41
CA HIS A 141 3.52 -1.34 -10.03
C HIS A 141 2.04 -1.73 -9.97
N LEU A 142 1.74 -2.88 -9.36
CA LEU A 142 0.39 -3.30 -8.98
C LEU A 142 0.22 -3.13 -7.48
N GLY A 143 -0.69 -2.25 -7.09
CA GLY A 143 -0.99 -1.99 -5.67
C GLY A 143 -1.90 -3.02 -5.01
N PHE A 144 -2.50 -3.92 -5.78
CA PHE A 144 -3.37 -4.99 -5.28
C PHE A 144 -3.25 -6.23 -6.17
N LEU A 145 -3.21 -7.40 -5.54
CA LEU A 145 -3.05 -8.70 -6.19
C LEU A 145 -4.35 -9.49 -6.09
N ALA A 146 -5.02 -9.66 -7.23
CA ALA A 146 -6.27 -10.41 -7.36
C ALA A 146 -6.07 -11.85 -7.89
N PHE A 147 -4.90 -12.14 -8.49
CA PHE A 147 -4.60 -13.44 -9.11
C PHE A 147 -3.34 -14.05 -8.49
N THR A 148 -3.22 -15.38 -8.58
CA THR A 148 -2.04 -16.10 -8.09
C THR A 148 -0.86 -15.99 -9.03
N HIS A 149 -1.11 -15.82 -10.32
CA HIS A 149 -0.09 -15.68 -11.34
C HIS A 149 -0.48 -14.60 -12.33
N TYR A 150 0.53 -13.88 -12.81
CA TYR A 150 0.39 -12.87 -13.83
C TYR A 150 1.33 -13.19 -15.00
N LEU A 151 0.84 -12.88 -16.20
CA LEU A 151 1.61 -12.87 -17.42
C LEU A 151 1.78 -11.42 -17.85
N LEU A 152 3.03 -11.00 -18.00
CA LEU A 152 3.39 -9.63 -18.34
C LEU A 152 4.02 -9.61 -19.72
N GLU A 153 3.53 -8.72 -20.57
CA GLU A 153 4.07 -8.50 -21.90
C GLU A 153 4.64 -7.08 -21.95
N ILE A 154 5.96 -6.97 -22.13
CA ILE A 154 6.67 -5.70 -22.04
C ILE A 154 7.32 -5.40 -23.38
N HIS A 155 7.09 -4.18 -23.85
CA HIS A 155 7.71 -3.63 -25.05
C HIS A 155 8.60 -2.45 -24.66
N PHE A 156 9.85 -2.51 -25.08
CA PHE A 156 10.81 -1.44 -24.92
C PHE A 156 11.02 -0.74 -26.27
N TYR A 157 10.83 0.57 -26.30
CA TYR A 157 11.08 1.37 -27.49
C TYR A 157 12.17 2.39 -27.23
N GLY A 158 13.06 2.55 -28.21
CA GLY A 158 14.20 3.47 -28.11
C GLY A 158 15.37 2.93 -27.29
N LEU A 159 15.49 1.61 -27.11
CA LEU A 159 16.72 1.03 -26.52
C LEU A 159 17.89 1.07 -27.50
N GLU A 160 17.63 1.00 -28.81
CA GLU A 160 18.62 1.11 -29.89
C GLU A 160 19.46 2.38 -29.76
N SER A 161 20.74 2.23 -29.42
CA SER A 161 21.71 3.33 -29.46
C SER A 161 22.78 3.03 -30.50
N HIS A 162 23.22 4.06 -31.22
CA HIS A 162 24.35 3.94 -32.13
C HIS A 162 25.70 3.89 -31.41
N THR A 163 25.76 4.27 -30.12
CA THR A 163 27.01 4.37 -29.35
C THR A 163 27.32 3.15 -28.48
N TYR A 164 26.31 2.47 -27.92
CA TYR A 164 26.51 1.37 -26.97
C TYR A 164 25.46 0.28 -27.16
N ASN A 165 25.87 -0.98 -27.08
CA ASN A 165 24.97 -2.12 -27.22
C ASN A 165 24.44 -2.56 -25.85
N VAL A 166 23.18 -2.99 -25.84
CA VAL A 166 22.57 -3.59 -24.65
C VAL A 166 23.01 -5.04 -24.58
N LYS A 167 23.73 -5.40 -23.51
CA LYS A 167 24.26 -6.75 -23.29
C LYS A 167 23.23 -7.66 -22.64
N GLU A 168 22.55 -7.18 -21.60
CA GLU A 168 21.60 -7.96 -20.83
C GLU A 168 20.54 -7.04 -20.22
N ILE A 169 19.32 -7.56 -20.04
CA ILE A 169 18.26 -6.90 -19.29
C ILE A 169 17.81 -7.86 -18.20
N THR A 170 17.96 -7.46 -16.94
CA THR A 170 17.51 -8.26 -15.80
C THR A 170 16.23 -7.67 -15.24
N PHE A 171 15.21 -8.52 -15.09
CA PHE A 171 13.95 -8.18 -14.48
C PHE A 171 13.91 -8.66 -13.04
N TYR A 172 13.47 -7.78 -12.14
CA TYR A 172 13.26 -8.08 -10.73
C TYR A 172 11.79 -7.95 -10.37
N PHE A 173 11.21 -9.02 -9.86
CA PHE A 173 9.92 -8.99 -9.20
C PHE A 173 10.13 -8.72 -7.73
N ARG A 174 9.76 -7.52 -7.29
CA ARG A 174 9.78 -7.16 -5.86
C ARG A 174 8.36 -7.24 -5.33
N THR A 175 8.19 -7.81 -4.15
CA THR A 175 6.91 -7.93 -3.44
C THR A 175 7.14 -7.79 -1.93
N TYR A 176 6.08 -7.60 -1.14
CA TYR A 176 6.20 -7.78 0.30
C TYR A 176 6.39 -9.26 0.62
N ASN A 177 7.23 -9.54 1.61
CA ASN A 177 7.42 -10.90 2.08
C ASN A 177 6.14 -11.36 2.79
N PRO A 178 5.56 -12.52 2.41
CA PRO A 178 4.36 -13.03 3.07
C PRO A 178 4.58 -13.33 4.56
N ASP A 179 5.77 -13.79 4.96
CA ASP A 179 6.09 -14.08 6.35
C ASP A 179 6.09 -12.80 7.21
N PHE A 180 6.65 -11.72 6.65
CA PHE A 180 6.62 -10.40 7.28
C PHE A 180 5.19 -9.89 7.43
N THR A 181 4.41 -9.95 6.35
CA THR A 181 3.02 -9.48 6.35
C THR A 181 2.15 -10.27 7.33
N GLN A 182 2.36 -11.59 7.43
CA GLN A 182 1.64 -12.42 8.38
C GLN A 182 1.93 -11.99 9.82
N ILE A 183 3.21 -11.82 10.18
CA ILE A 183 3.61 -11.35 11.53
C ILE A 183 3.03 -9.96 11.81
N GLU A 184 3.08 -9.05 10.83
CA GLU A 184 2.53 -7.70 10.96
C GLU A 184 1.02 -7.72 11.25
N ILE A 185 0.25 -8.53 10.51
CA ILE A 185 -1.19 -8.68 10.72
C ILE A 185 -1.49 -9.23 12.11
N TRP A 186 -0.77 -10.27 12.53
CA TRP A 186 -0.91 -10.84 13.87
C TRP A 186 -0.62 -9.82 14.97
N PHE A 187 0.46 -9.05 14.81
CA PHE A 187 0.84 -8.01 15.77
C PHE A 187 -0.24 -6.92 15.88
N ARG A 188 -0.73 -6.41 14.74
CA ARG A 188 -1.82 -5.42 14.71
C ARG A 188 -3.10 -5.96 15.34
N LEU A 189 -3.45 -7.21 15.08
CA LEU A 189 -4.64 -7.85 15.66
C LEU A 189 -4.53 -7.97 17.18
N VAL A 190 -3.41 -8.48 17.70
CA VAL A 190 -3.17 -8.60 19.15
C VAL A 190 -3.23 -7.23 19.81
N PHE A 191 -2.57 -6.22 19.22
CA PHE A 191 -2.60 -4.86 19.73
C PHE A 191 -4.03 -4.27 19.76
N LEU A 192 -4.80 -4.47 18.69
CA LEU A 192 -6.19 -4.02 18.61
C LEU A 192 -7.06 -4.70 19.68
N VAL A 193 -6.94 -6.01 19.87
CA VAL A 193 -7.69 -6.74 20.91
C VAL A 193 -7.30 -6.26 22.31
N MET A 194 -6.01 -6.11 22.59
CA MET A 194 -5.52 -5.62 23.89
C MET A 194 -6.00 -4.21 24.19
N THR A 195 -5.94 -3.31 23.20
CA THR A 195 -6.45 -1.94 23.35
C THR A 195 -7.97 -1.90 23.49
N PHE A 196 -8.71 -2.74 22.75
CA PHE A 196 -10.15 -2.88 22.89
C PHE A 196 -10.54 -3.37 24.30
N ILE A 197 -9.88 -4.40 24.82
CA ILE A 197 -10.09 -4.89 26.20
C ILE A 197 -9.76 -3.81 27.23
N ALA A 198 -8.64 -3.08 27.04
CA ALA A 198 -8.27 -1.96 27.91
C ALA A 198 -9.30 -0.82 27.87
N MET A 199 -9.88 -0.55 26.70
CA MET A 199 -10.95 0.43 26.53
C MET A 199 -12.25 -0.04 27.19
N VAL A 200 -12.67 -1.30 27.01
CA VAL A 200 -13.90 -1.83 27.62
C VAL A 200 -13.77 -1.97 29.13
N SER A 201 -12.64 -2.45 29.64
CA SER A 201 -12.40 -2.57 31.10
C SER A 201 -12.35 -1.21 31.81
N ARG A 202 -11.83 -0.18 31.16
CA ARG A 202 -11.88 1.21 31.67
C ARG A 202 -13.20 1.93 31.33
N GLY A 203 -13.89 1.46 30.29
CA GLY A 203 -15.15 1.94 29.73
C GLY A 203 -16.38 1.21 30.28
N GLY A 204 -16.25 0.32 31.26
CA GLY A 204 -17.33 -0.02 32.19
C GLY A 204 -17.84 1.20 32.97
N ALA A 205 -17.14 2.34 32.84
CA ALA A 205 -17.61 3.68 33.15
C ALA A 205 -17.85 4.50 31.86
N LEU A 206 -18.49 3.92 30.84
CA LEU A 206 -19.15 4.70 29.78
C LEU A 206 -20.12 5.65 30.49
N PRO A 207 -19.91 6.97 30.41
CA PRO A 207 -20.81 7.90 31.06
C PRO A 207 -22.17 7.75 30.40
N GLN A 208 -23.16 7.45 31.22
CA GLN A 208 -24.58 7.61 30.92
C GLN A 208 -24.88 9.11 30.78
N HIS A 209 -24.30 9.76 29.77
CA HIS A 209 -24.60 11.13 29.37
C HIS A 209 -25.42 11.10 28.08
N TYR A 210 -26.53 10.37 28.12
CA TYR A 210 -27.66 10.62 27.23
C TYR A 210 -28.89 10.92 28.08
N THR A 211 -29.31 12.18 28.01
CA THR A 211 -30.60 12.75 28.43
C THR A 211 -31.00 12.69 29.92
N ARG A 212 -30.60 13.72 30.68
CA ARG A 212 -31.48 14.29 31.72
C ARG A 212 -31.47 15.81 31.69
N GLY A 213 -31.71 16.37 30.50
CA GLY A 213 -32.15 17.75 30.37
C GLY A 213 -33.62 17.86 30.71
N LYS A 214 -33.99 17.77 32.00
CA LYS A 214 -35.24 18.39 32.49
C LYS A 214 -35.04 19.90 32.42
N ARG A 215 -35.15 20.46 31.21
CA ARG A 215 -35.43 21.88 31.02
C ARG A 215 -36.88 22.07 31.44
N GLY A 216 -37.07 22.62 32.64
CA GLY A 216 -38.29 23.35 32.97
C GLY A 216 -38.43 24.46 31.94
N ILE A 217 -39.48 24.37 31.13
CA ILE A 217 -39.91 25.38 30.18
C ILE A 217 -41.28 25.87 30.67
N CYS A 218 -41.48 27.20 30.54
CA CYS A 218 -42.62 28.04 30.93
C CYS A 218 -42.53 28.56 32.38
N LEU A 219 -42.57 29.87 32.68
CA LEU A 219 -43.15 30.99 31.95
C LEU A 219 -42.23 32.23 31.93
N ALA A 220 -41.97 32.76 30.73
CA ALA A 220 -41.72 34.17 30.53
C ALA A 220 -43.08 34.88 30.37
N LYS A 221 -43.27 35.93 31.16
CA LYS A 221 -44.46 36.78 31.27
C LYS A 221 -44.51 37.76 30.09
N PRO A 222 -45.60 37.88 29.33
CA PRO A 222 -45.78 39.02 28.43
C PRO A 222 -46.54 40.13 29.15
N ILE A 223 -45.94 41.32 29.19
CA ILE A 223 -46.61 42.57 29.53
C ILE A 223 -47.30 43.08 28.26
N ALA A 224 -48.63 43.04 28.20
CA ALA A 224 -49.39 43.85 27.26
C ALA A 224 -50.84 44.09 27.76
N LYS A 225 -51.06 45.33 28.21
CA LYS A 225 -52.27 46.18 28.08
C LYS A 225 -53.63 45.66 28.61
N ARG A 226 -54.21 46.49 29.50
CA ARG A 226 -55.64 46.84 29.72
C ARG A 226 -56.62 45.99 28.88
N GLY A 227 -57.49 45.17 29.46
CA GLY A 227 -58.56 45.57 30.39
C GLY A 227 -59.83 45.87 29.56
N ILE A 228 -60.91 45.13 29.86
CA ILE A 228 -62.25 45.10 29.19
C ILE A 228 -62.24 44.09 28.01
N THR A 229 -62.98 42.96 27.99
CA THR A 229 -64.42 42.76 28.23
C THR A 229 -64.74 41.27 28.50
N ASN A 230 -65.43 41.00 29.61
CA ASN A 230 -66.54 40.07 29.89
C ASN A 230 -66.72 38.67 29.26
N CYS A 231 -67.10 37.75 30.19
CA CYS A 231 -68.15 36.71 30.14
C CYS A 231 -67.94 35.50 29.21
N LEU A 232 -68.31 34.25 29.48
CA LEU A 232 -68.87 33.41 30.58
C LEU A 232 -68.85 31.95 29.97
N PRO A 233 -69.36 30.86 30.57
CA PRO A 233 -68.83 29.51 30.34
C PRO A 233 -69.69 28.70 29.35
N LEU A 234 -69.15 27.63 28.76
CA LEU A 234 -70.00 26.56 28.24
C LEU A 234 -69.51 25.21 28.77
N ARG A 235 -70.38 24.60 29.56
CA ARG A 235 -70.34 23.25 30.10
C ARG A 235 -71.23 22.42 29.19
N LEU A 236 -70.75 21.29 28.65
CA LEU A 236 -71.35 19.93 28.70
C LEU A 236 -70.94 19.05 27.51
N GLN A 237 -70.77 17.76 27.85
CA GLN A 237 -70.99 16.54 27.04
C GLN A 237 -69.94 16.28 25.93
N ILE A 238 -69.16 15.19 25.93
CA ILE A 238 -69.17 13.88 26.62
C ILE A 238 -67.72 13.55 27.02
#